data_AF-A0A1B9EAA6-F1
#
_entry.id   AF-A0A1B9EAA6-F1
#
_cell.length_a   1.000
_cell.length_b   1.000
_cell.length_c   1.000
_cell.angle_alpha   90.00
_cell.angle_beta   90.00
_cell.angle_gamma   90.00
#
_symmetry.space_group_name_H-M   'P 1'
#
loop_
_entity.id
_entity.type
_entity.pdbx_description
1 polymer ?
#
loop_
_entity_poly.entity_id
_entity_poly.type
_entity_poly.pdbx_seq_one_letter_code
_entity_poly.pdbx_strand_id
1 'polypeptide(L)'
;MNITLKKKKLQNGKFSLFLEYYKGSSINTEGKRIHLRDFEYLKLYPHQDPKTAAEKKENKEIDTLSEQILSIRKAEYFQGKFDIKNTAKSKRLFLDYFMEKTEDKVDSPKNYGNWTATSLHLKRCISANLTFDEVNEDFVKRVRLYFEKEAKTKSNLSLSLNSKYSYFNKFKAALRSAFDDGYISINYASKIKSFEQAESQREYLTFQELQQLAQTECKYEVLKRAFIFSCLVGLRWSDINTLVWSEVRDEGEVSRVNFRQEKTDGVEYLYISSQARELLQTRQSPTDRVFVGLKYSTVYNNEIVRWCNRAGISKHITFHSARHTNAVLLLENGADIYTVSKRLGHREIRTTAIYAKIVDQKMKEASNLIPTIKL
;
A
#
# COMPACT_ATOMS: atom_id res chain seq x y z
N MET A 1 -21.96 -26.61 13.80
CA MET A 1 -23.30 -26.23 14.26
C MET A 1 -24.30 -27.15 13.60
N ASN A 2 -25.22 -27.71 14.38
CA ASN A 2 -26.25 -28.64 13.92
C ASN A 2 -27.62 -27.96 14.05
N ILE A 3 -28.46 -28.04 13.01
CA ILE A 3 -29.80 -27.44 12.98
C ILE A 3 -30.81 -28.58 12.98
N THR A 4 -31.66 -28.63 14.00
CA THR A 4 -32.67 -29.69 14.15
C THR A 4 -34.04 -29.11 14.46
N LEU A 5 -35.08 -29.68 13.83
CA LEU A 5 -36.46 -29.37 14.16
C LEU A 5 -36.86 -30.08 15.46
N LYS A 6 -37.47 -29.34 16.38
CA LYS A 6 -37.92 -29.81 17.69
C LYS A 6 -39.37 -29.36 17.94
N LYS A 7 -40.03 -30.06 18.86
CA LYS A 7 -41.40 -29.74 19.30
C LYS A 7 -41.49 -29.67 20.82
N LYS A 8 -42.23 -28.69 21.33
CA LYS A 8 -42.54 -28.51 22.76
C LYS A 8 -44.04 -28.68 22.98
N LYS A 9 -44.45 -29.47 23.99
CA LYS A 9 -45.87 -29.61 24.38
C LYS A 9 -46.37 -28.30 24.99
N LEU A 10 -47.56 -27.87 24.59
CA LEU A 10 -48.27 -26.75 25.20
C LEU A 10 -49.46 -27.28 26.03
N GLN A 11 -49.90 -26.49 27.00
CA GLN A 11 -51.04 -26.85 27.86
C GLN A 11 -52.38 -26.87 27.11
N ASN A 12 -52.46 -26.19 25.96
CA ASN A 12 -53.67 -26.10 25.13
C ASN A 12 -53.86 -27.26 24.13
N GLY A 13 -53.22 -28.41 24.36
CA GLY A 13 -53.36 -29.58 23.48
C GLY A 13 -52.63 -29.49 22.13
N LYS A 14 -51.81 -28.45 21.90
CA LYS A 14 -50.97 -28.30 20.70
C LYS A 14 -49.48 -28.48 21.01
N PHE A 15 -48.66 -28.72 19.98
CA PHE A 15 -47.21 -28.55 20.06
C PHE A 15 -46.83 -27.12 19.63
N SER A 16 -45.64 -26.65 19.99
CA SER A 16 -44.97 -25.52 19.34
C SER A 16 -43.71 -26.04 18.66
N LEU A 17 -43.61 -25.84 17.34
CA LEU A 17 -42.43 -26.20 16.56
C LEU A 17 -41.37 -25.10 16.60
N PHE A 18 -40.12 -25.50 16.75
CA PHE A 18 -38.96 -24.60 16.77
C PHE A 18 -37.72 -25.29 16.22
N LEU A 19 -36.80 -24.50 15.66
CA LEU A 19 -35.48 -24.96 15.27
C LEU A 19 -34.50 -24.74 16.43
N GLU A 20 -33.73 -25.77 16.74
CA GLU A 20 -32.62 -25.72 17.69
C GLU A 20 -31.31 -25.62 16.91
N TYR A 21 -30.54 -24.56 17.17
CA TYR A 21 -29.22 -24.31 16.60
C TYR A 21 -28.15 -24.67 17.64
N TYR A 22 -27.61 -25.89 17.55
CA TYR A 22 -26.55 -26.34 18.45
C TYR A 22 -25.18 -25.82 18.01
N LYS A 23 -24.59 -24.90 18.79
CA LYS A 23 -23.32 -24.22 18.50
C LYS A 23 -22.10 -24.87 19.16
N GLY A 24 -22.29 -25.92 19.97
CA GLY A 24 -21.21 -26.61 20.69
C GLY A 24 -21.40 -26.54 22.21
N SER A 25 -20.32 -26.67 22.97
CA SER A 25 -20.35 -26.57 24.43
C SER A 25 -19.15 -25.77 24.96
N SER A 26 -19.36 -25.01 26.03
CA SER A 26 -18.32 -24.33 26.81
C SER A 26 -18.22 -24.94 28.21
N ILE A 27 -17.17 -24.62 28.97
CA ILE A 27 -17.02 -24.98 30.37
C ILE A 27 -17.20 -23.70 31.20
N ASN A 28 -18.10 -23.71 32.19
CA ASN A 28 -18.28 -22.56 33.08
C ASN A 28 -17.12 -22.46 34.09
N THR A 29 -17.07 -21.36 34.83
CA THR A 29 -16.08 -21.10 35.88
C THR A 29 -16.05 -22.14 37.01
N GLU A 30 -17.05 -23.03 37.08
CA GLU A 30 -17.18 -24.12 38.06
C GLU A 30 -16.80 -25.49 37.45
N GLY A 31 -16.26 -25.54 36.24
CA GLY A 31 -15.86 -26.77 35.56
C GLY A 31 -17.02 -27.57 34.92
N LYS A 32 -18.24 -27.05 34.93
CA LYS A 32 -19.43 -27.71 34.35
C LYS A 32 -19.57 -27.38 32.86
N ARG A 33 -19.79 -28.41 32.04
CA ARG A 33 -20.06 -28.29 30.61
C ARG A 33 -21.45 -27.69 30.37
N ILE A 34 -21.51 -26.58 29.62
CA ILE A 34 -22.73 -25.88 29.19
C ILE A 34 -22.88 -26.02 27.67
N HIS A 35 -24.07 -26.36 27.19
CA HIS A 35 -24.35 -26.43 25.75
C HIS A 35 -24.83 -25.08 25.21
N LEU A 36 -24.19 -24.58 24.15
CA LEU A 36 -24.54 -23.32 23.49
C LEU A 36 -25.62 -23.59 22.44
N ARG A 37 -26.84 -23.09 22.67
CA ARG A 37 -28.03 -23.33 21.84
C ARG A 37 -28.81 -22.04 21.61
N ASP A 38 -29.21 -21.80 20.37
CA ASP A 38 -30.21 -20.79 20.03
C ASP A 38 -31.49 -21.48 19.55
N PHE A 39 -32.63 -20.79 19.67
CA PHE A 39 -33.94 -21.32 19.31
C PHE A 39 -34.70 -20.34 18.42
N GLU A 40 -35.25 -20.82 17.30
CA GLU A 40 -36.15 -20.07 16.42
C GLU A 40 -37.53 -20.73 16.43
N TYR A 41 -38.52 -20.05 17.01
CA TYR A 41 -39.89 -20.56 17.08
C TYR A 41 -40.64 -20.29 15.78
N LEU A 42 -41.12 -21.34 15.12
CA LEU A 42 -41.74 -21.25 13.79
C LEU A 42 -43.17 -20.71 13.81
N LYS A 43 -43.75 -20.53 15.01
CA LYS A 43 -45.18 -20.19 15.21
C LYS A 43 -46.13 -21.17 14.50
N LEU A 44 -45.70 -22.42 14.37
CA LEU A 44 -46.49 -23.54 13.86
C LEU A 44 -46.92 -24.42 15.03
N TYR A 45 -48.21 -24.76 15.08
CA TYR A 45 -48.83 -25.39 16.24
C TYR A 45 -49.66 -26.63 15.89
N PRO A 46 -49.02 -27.78 15.59
CA PRO A 46 -49.75 -29.00 15.27
C PRO A 46 -50.46 -29.55 16.51
N HIS A 47 -51.61 -30.19 16.31
CA HIS A 47 -52.40 -30.82 17.36
C HIS A 47 -51.64 -32.02 17.96
N GLN A 48 -51.69 -32.20 19.28
CA GLN A 48 -51.03 -33.31 19.96
C GLN A 48 -51.69 -34.65 19.64
N ASP A 49 -53.01 -34.67 19.48
CA ASP A 49 -53.84 -35.84 19.20
C ASP A 49 -54.93 -35.47 18.18
N PRO A 50 -54.61 -35.45 16.86
CA PRO A 50 -55.56 -35.07 15.83
C PRO A 50 -56.61 -36.16 15.60
N LYS A 51 -57.87 -35.88 15.96
CA LYS A 51 -59.00 -36.82 15.90
C LYS A 51 -59.81 -36.65 14.63
N THR A 52 -59.99 -35.43 14.16
CA THR A 52 -60.81 -35.15 12.97
C THR A 52 -59.98 -35.24 11.68
N ALA A 53 -60.65 -35.46 10.54
CA ALA A 53 -59.99 -35.45 9.23
C ALA A 53 -59.35 -34.08 8.92
N ALA A 54 -59.97 -32.99 9.38
CA ALA A 54 -59.45 -31.63 9.25
C ALA A 54 -58.16 -31.44 10.07
N GLU A 55 -58.13 -31.87 11.33
CA GLU A 55 -56.94 -31.78 12.20
C GLU A 55 -55.76 -32.62 11.65
N LYS A 56 -56.05 -33.81 11.11
CA LYS A 56 -55.02 -34.64 10.47
C LYS A 56 -54.45 -34.00 9.22
N LYS A 57 -55.28 -33.33 8.41
CA LYS A 57 -54.84 -32.58 7.23
C LYS A 57 -53.99 -31.38 7.62
N GLU A 58 -54.43 -30.61 8.61
CA GLU A 58 -53.70 -29.45 9.16
C GLU A 58 -52.31 -29.86 9.68
N ASN A 59 -52.20 -30.95 10.45
CA ASN A 59 -50.91 -31.46 10.90
C ASN A 59 -49.99 -31.84 9.74
N LYS A 60 -50.51 -32.50 8.69
CA LYS A 60 -49.70 -32.91 7.53
C LYS A 60 -49.15 -31.71 6.76
N GLU A 61 -49.94 -30.65 6.61
CA GLU A 61 -49.51 -29.39 5.99
C GLU A 61 -48.43 -28.69 6.84
N ILE A 62 -48.63 -28.64 8.16
CA ILE A 62 -47.67 -28.08 9.12
C ILE A 62 -46.35 -28.86 9.09
N ASP A 63 -46.39 -30.19 9.07
CA ASP A 63 -45.20 -31.03 9.03
C ASP A 63 -44.40 -30.75 7.75
N THR A 64 -45.06 -30.75 6.59
CA THR A 64 -44.45 -30.44 5.29
C THR A 64 -43.79 -29.06 5.30
N LEU A 65 -44.51 -28.04 5.78
CA LEU A 65 -43.99 -26.67 5.86
C LEU A 65 -42.78 -26.58 6.81
N SER A 66 -42.83 -27.26 7.95
CA SER A 66 -41.74 -27.25 8.93
C SER A 66 -40.46 -27.92 8.42
N GLU A 67 -40.58 -28.97 7.61
CA GLU A 67 -39.46 -29.63 6.93
C GLU A 67 -38.86 -28.76 5.81
N GLN A 68 -39.70 -28.06 5.06
CA GLN A 68 -39.25 -27.07 4.07
C GLN A 68 -38.49 -25.93 4.74
N ILE A 69 -39.00 -25.39 5.85
CA ILE A 69 -38.32 -24.34 6.62
C ILE A 69 -36.97 -24.85 7.16
N LEU A 70 -36.91 -26.08 7.71
CA LEU A 70 -35.65 -26.70 8.14
C LEU A 70 -34.65 -26.82 6.97
N SER A 71 -35.12 -27.21 5.79
CA SER A 71 -34.30 -27.39 4.59
C SER A 71 -33.76 -26.04 4.09
N ILE A 72 -34.60 -25.01 4.07
CA ILE A 72 -34.20 -23.63 3.74
C ILE A 72 -33.17 -23.12 4.75
N ARG A 73 -33.42 -23.27 6.06
CA ARG A 73 -32.47 -22.81 7.09
C ARG A 73 -31.15 -23.57 7.06
N LYS A 74 -31.17 -24.87 6.77
CA LYS A 74 -29.95 -25.64 6.48
C LYS A 74 -29.26 -25.10 5.25
N ALA A 75 -29.96 -24.88 4.15
CA ALA A 75 -29.40 -24.33 2.91
C ALA A 75 -28.80 -22.94 3.14
N GLU A 76 -29.52 -22.00 3.76
CA GLU A 76 -29.03 -20.66 4.13
C GLU A 76 -27.82 -20.73 5.07
N TYR A 77 -27.84 -21.62 6.07
CA TYR A 77 -26.67 -21.83 6.93
C TYR A 77 -25.49 -22.42 6.15
N PHE A 78 -25.74 -23.38 5.25
CA PHE A 78 -24.72 -23.94 4.37
C PHE A 78 -24.22 -22.89 3.37
N GLN A 79 -25.06 -22.00 2.86
CA GLN A 79 -24.73 -20.96 1.90
C GLN A 79 -24.00 -19.78 2.58
N GLY A 80 -24.35 -19.46 3.82
CA GLY A 80 -23.59 -18.53 4.67
C GLY A 80 -22.25 -19.11 5.18
N LYS A 81 -22.09 -20.43 5.13
CA LYS A 81 -20.85 -21.15 5.47
C LYS A 81 -20.02 -21.54 4.23
N PHE A 82 -20.68 -21.64 3.09
CA PHE A 82 -20.19 -21.96 1.76
C PHE A 82 -20.93 -21.06 0.75
N ASP A 83 -20.46 -19.82 0.57
CA ASP A 83 -20.10 -19.44 -0.80
C ASP A 83 -19.34 -20.63 -1.35
N ILE A 84 -19.65 -21.15 -2.55
CA ILE A 84 -19.02 -22.36 -3.08
C ILE A 84 -17.51 -22.12 -3.20
N LYS A 85 -16.80 -22.36 -2.10
CA LYS A 85 -15.35 -22.24 -1.97
C LYS A 85 -14.81 -23.47 -2.62
N ASN A 86 -13.89 -23.28 -3.56
CA ASN A 86 -13.10 -24.39 -4.06
C ASN A 86 -12.39 -25.04 -2.85
N THR A 87 -12.81 -26.25 -2.48
CA THR A 87 -12.40 -26.92 -1.23
C THR A 87 -10.90 -27.19 -1.17
N ALA A 88 -10.23 -27.24 -2.33
CA ALA A 88 -8.78 -27.33 -2.40
C ALA A 88 -8.11 -25.98 -2.10
N LYS A 89 -8.65 -24.87 -2.63
CA LYS A 89 -8.12 -23.52 -2.38
C LYS A 89 -8.32 -23.08 -0.92
N SER A 90 -9.45 -23.43 -0.31
CA SER A 90 -9.75 -23.03 1.06
C SER A 90 -8.82 -23.66 2.11
N LYS A 91 -8.33 -24.87 1.83
CA LYS A 91 -7.36 -25.61 2.66
C LYS A 91 -5.91 -25.17 2.45
N ARG A 92 -5.63 -24.31 1.47
CA ARG A 92 -4.28 -23.81 1.21
C ARG A 92 -3.83 -22.89 2.35
N LEU A 93 -2.54 -22.95 2.69
CA LEU A 93 -1.94 -22.06 3.68
C LEU A 93 -1.83 -20.63 3.14
N PHE A 94 -2.26 -19.66 3.95
CA PHE A 94 -2.23 -18.25 3.58
C PHE A 94 -0.79 -17.73 3.39
N LEU A 95 0.14 -18.15 4.26
CA LEU A 95 1.53 -17.69 4.20
C LEU A 95 2.25 -18.19 2.95
N ASP A 96 1.99 -19.42 2.50
CA ASP A 96 2.57 -19.95 1.26
C ASP A 96 2.14 -19.12 0.05
N TYR A 97 0.82 -18.85 -0.04
CA TYR A 97 0.29 -17.98 -1.08
C TYR A 97 0.88 -16.56 -1.01
N PHE A 98 1.07 -16.00 0.20
CA PHE A 98 1.70 -14.69 0.35
C PHE A 98 3.16 -14.70 -0.12
N MET A 99 3.90 -15.79 0.12
CA MET A 99 5.27 -15.96 -0.34
C MET A 99 5.33 -16.05 -1.88
N GLU A 100 4.41 -16.78 -2.53
CA GLU A 100 4.33 -16.80 -3.99
C GLU A 100 4.10 -15.41 -4.57
N LYS A 101 3.13 -14.67 -4.03
CA LYS A 101 2.91 -13.27 -4.43
C LYS A 101 4.10 -12.35 -4.15
N THR A 102 4.97 -12.73 -3.22
CA THR A 102 6.24 -12.03 -2.96
C THR A 102 7.24 -12.32 -4.08
N GLU A 103 7.42 -13.59 -4.46
CA GLU A 103 8.30 -14.00 -5.57
C GLU A 103 7.88 -13.40 -6.92
N ASP A 104 6.58 -13.22 -7.17
CA ASP A 104 6.05 -12.47 -8.33
C ASP A 104 6.51 -11.00 -8.42
N LYS A 105 7.31 -10.51 -7.47
CA LYS A 105 7.80 -9.12 -7.42
C LYS A 105 9.33 -9.04 -7.53
N VAL A 106 10.02 -10.16 -7.79
CA VAL A 106 11.49 -10.23 -7.84
C VAL A 106 12.10 -9.19 -8.80
N ASP A 107 11.46 -8.94 -9.94
CA ASP A 107 11.89 -7.95 -10.94
C ASP A 107 11.77 -6.50 -10.47
N SER A 108 11.17 -6.26 -9.30
CA SER A 108 11.05 -4.95 -8.68
C SER A 108 11.70 -4.98 -7.29
N PRO A 109 13.03 -4.84 -7.17
CA PRO A 109 13.77 -5.08 -5.92
C PRO A 109 13.23 -4.32 -4.71
N LYS A 110 12.85 -3.05 -4.90
CA LYS A 110 12.26 -2.22 -3.82
C LYS A 110 10.89 -2.75 -3.39
N ASN A 111 10.07 -3.17 -4.35
CA ASN A 111 8.76 -3.73 -4.07
C ASN A 111 8.90 -5.11 -3.40
N TYR A 112 9.75 -5.97 -3.95
CA TYR A 112 10.13 -7.27 -3.40
C TYR A 112 10.60 -7.16 -1.95
N GLY A 113 11.49 -6.21 -1.64
CA GLY A 113 11.95 -5.95 -0.28
C GLY A 113 10.82 -5.60 0.69
N ASN A 114 9.84 -4.81 0.27
CA ASN A 114 8.66 -4.48 1.09
C ASN A 114 7.76 -5.71 1.31
N TRP A 115 7.55 -6.54 0.29
CA TRP A 115 6.80 -7.80 0.41
C TRP A 115 7.51 -8.79 1.34
N THR A 116 8.82 -8.95 1.18
CA THR A 116 9.67 -9.79 2.03
C THR A 116 9.61 -9.34 3.49
N ALA A 117 9.76 -8.04 3.75
CA ALA A 117 9.63 -7.49 5.10
C ALA A 117 8.23 -7.72 5.68
N THR A 118 7.18 -7.58 4.86
CA THR A 118 5.80 -7.89 5.26
C THR A 118 5.66 -9.37 5.62
N SER A 119 6.22 -10.29 4.83
CA SER A 119 6.17 -11.75 5.12
C SER A 119 6.80 -12.08 6.48
N LEU A 120 7.92 -11.44 6.82
CA LEU A 120 8.60 -11.65 8.09
C LEU A 120 7.72 -11.21 9.27
N HIS A 121 7.00 -10.10 9.10
CA HIS A 121 6.04 -9.62 10.09
C HIS A 121 4.82 -10.55 10.20
N LEU A 122 4.28 -11.03 9.08
CA LEU A 122 3.14 -11.96 9.07
C LEU A 122 3.51 -13.29 9.76
N LYS A 123 4.70 -13.83 9.52
CA LYS A 123 5.22 -15.03 10.21
C LYS A 123 5.31 -14.90 11.73
N ARG A 124 5.37 -13.66 12.26
CA ARG A 124 5.43 -13.39 13.71
C ARG A 124 4.04 -13.28 14.35
N CYS A 125 2.99 -12.96 13.60
CA CYS A 125 1.66 -12.70 14.14
C CYS A 125 0.57 -13.66 13.64
N ILE A 126 0.92 -14.58 12.73
CA ILE A 126 0.01 -15.56 12.14
C ILE A 126 0.61 -16.96 12.31
N SER A 127 -0.25 -17.95 12.57
CA SER A 127 0.14 -19.36 12.59
C SER A 127 0.64 -19.81 11.22
N ALA A 128 1.73 -20.61 11.20
CA ALA A 128 2.24 -21.22 9.97
C ALA A 128 1.19 -22.09 9.26
N ASN A 129 0.26 -22.67 10.02
CA ASN A 129 -0.78 -23.57 9.53
C ASN A 129 -2.10 -22.85 9.22
N LEU A 130 -2.15 -21.51 9.25
CA LEU A 130 -3.38 -20.78 8.98
C LEU A 130 -3.81 -20.98 7.52
N THR A 131 -4.99 -21.55 7.35
CA THR A 131 -5.61 -21.80 6.04
C THR A 131 -6.49 -20.63 5.60
N PHE A 132 -6.83 -20.58 4.31
CA PHE A 132 -7.78 -19.58 3.80
C PHE A 132 -9.19 -19.68 4.40
N ASP A 133 -9.59 -20.85 4.92
CA ASP A 133 -10.86 -21.00 5.65
C ASP A 133 -10.90 -20.22 6.97
N GLU A 134 -9.75 -19.93 7.56
CA GLU A 134 -9.63 -19.15 8.78
C GLU A 134 -9.46 -17.64 8.52
N VAL A 135 -9.38 -17.23 7.25
CA VAL A 135 -9.30 -15.82 6.85
C VAL A 135 -10.69 -15.21 6.92
N ASN A 136 -10.90 -14.38 7.93
CA ASN A 136 -12.13 -13.62 8.17
C ASN A 136 -11.83 -12.19 8.64
N GLU A 137 -12.87 -11.43 8.97
CA GLU A 137 -12.72 -10.03 9.40
C GLU A 137 -11.90 -9.90 10.69
N ASP A 138 -12.08 -10.81 11.65
CA ASP A 138 -11.34 -10.79 12.92
C ASP A 138 -9.86 -11.11 12.72
N PHE A 139 -9.53 -12.05 11.82
CA PHE A 139 -8.15 -12.30 11.39
C PHE A 139 -7.51 -11.02 10.84
N VAL A 140 -8.17 -10.33 9.91
CA VAL A 140 -7.65 -9.10 9.30
C VAL A 140 -7.49 -7.97 10.34
N LYS A 141 -8.42 -7.84 11.29
CA LYS A 141 -8.32 -6.90 12.42
C LYS A 141 -7.12 -7.21 13.32
N ARG A 142 -6.89 -8.48 13.66
CA ARG A 142 -5.72 -8.90 14.46
C ARG A 142 -4.40 -8.57 13.78
N VAL A 143 -4.27 -8.85 12.48
CA VAL A 143 -3.07 -8.50 11.71
C VAL A 143 -2.85 -6.98 11.71
N ARG A 144 -3.90 -6.18 11.54
CA ARG A 144 -3.79 -4.73 11.63
C ARG A 144 -3.35 -4.27 13.02
N LEU A 145 -3.90 -4.85 14.08
CA LEU A 145 -3.56 -4.50 15.46
C LEU A 145 -2.08 -4.80 15.75
N TYR A 146 -1.57 -5.93 15.26
CA TYR A 146 -0.14 -6.26 15.33
C TYR A 146 0.72 -5.15 14.69
N PHE A 147 0.41 -4.72 13.46
CA PHE A 147 1.15 -3.64 12.80
C PHE A 147 1.03 -2.30 13.55
N GLU A 148 -0.06 -2.07 14.28
CA GLU A 148 -0.27 -0.86 15.07
C GLU A 148 0.56 -0.85 16.36
N LYS A 149 0.56 -1.97 17.10
CA LYS A 149 1.01 -2.01 18.50
C LYS A 149 2.30 -2.80 18.74
N GLU A 150 2.60 -3.80 17.91
CA GLU A 150 3.63 -4.81 18.21
C GLU A 150 4.75 -4.88 17.16
N ALA A 151 4.48 -4.46 15.92
CA ALA A 151 5.46 -4.57 14.84
C ALA A 151 6.68 -3.67 15.09
N LYS A 152 7.86 -4.30 15.09
CA LYS A 152 9.15 -3.65 15.32
C LYS A 152 10.17 -3.94 14.23
N THR A 153 11.06 -2.98 14.01
CA THR A 153 12.25 -3.10 13.16
C THR A 153 13.21 -4.16 13.72
N LYS A 154 14.25 -4.53 12.94
CA LYS A 154 15.33 -5.43 13.40
C LYS A 154 16.06 -4.88 14.62
N SER A 155 16.10 -3.56 14.78
CA SER A 155 16.71 -2.86 15.92
C SER A 155 15.74 -2.66 17.09
N ASN A 156 14.62 -3.40 17.14
CA ASN A 156 13.61 -3.36 18.22
C ASN A 156 12.90 -1.99 18.39
N LEU A 157 12.97 -1.11 17.39
CA LEU A 157 12.22 0.15 17.35
C LEU A 157 10.84 -0.06 16.70
N SER A 158 9.83 0.70 17.13
CA SER A 158 8.51 0.72 16.49
C SER A 158 8.59 1.11 15.01
N LEU A 159 7.75 0.51 14.17
CA LEU A 159 7.67 0.88 12.76
C LEU A 159 7.17 2.32 12.57
N SER A 160 7.80 3.05 11.63
CA SER A 160 7.29 4.35 11.18
C SER A 160 5.89 4.22 10.55
N LEU A 161 5.10 5.30 10.55
CA LEU A 161 3.75 5.29 9.97
C LEU A 161 3.77 4.88 8.49
N ASN A 162 4.75 5.37 7.72
CA ASN A 162 4.89 5.03 6.29
C ASN A 162 5.35 3.57 6.08
N SER A 163 6.10 2.99 7.01
CA SER A 163 6.41 1.55 7.00
C SER A 163 5.16 0.72 7.29
N LYS A 164 4.37 1.09 8.30
CA LYS A 164 3.07 0.45 8.62
C LYS A 164 2.14 0.51 7.40
N TYR A 165 1.99 1.69 6.79
CA TYR A 165 1.23 1.89 5.55
C TYR A 165 1.70 0.96 4.44
N SER A 166 3.01 0.94 4.16
CA SER A 166 3.58 0.19 3.04
C SER A 166 3.40 -1.32 3.22
N TYR A 167 3.72 -1.84 4.41
CA TYR A 167 3.65 -3.28 4.68
C TYR A 167 2.21 -3.77 4.76
N PHE A 168 1.35 -3.04 5.48
CA PHE A 168 -0.05 -3.42 5.58
C PHE A 168 -0.76 -3.39 4.23
N ASN A 169 -0.39 -2.46 3.33
CA ASN A 169 -0.92 -2.47 1.97
C ASN A 169 -0.43 -3.66 1.11
N LYS A 170 0.71 -4.29 1.43
CA LYS A 170 1.09 -5.57 0.80
C LYS A 170 0.20 -6.72 1.27
N PHE A 171 -0.07 -6.78 2.57
CA PHE A 171 -1.06 -7.71 3.13
C PHE A 171 -2.45 -7.50 2.50
N LYS A 172 -2.93 -6.26 2.40
CA LYS A 172 -4.18 -5.95 1.72
C LYS A 172 -4.16 -6.31 0.23
N ALA A 173 -3.04 -6.10 -0.47
CA ALA A 173 -2.91 -6.50 -1.87
C ALA A 173 -3.02 -8.02 -2.02
N ALA A 174 -2.36 -8.80 -1.16
CA ALA A 174 -2.47 -10.26 -1.16
C ALA A 174 -3.91 -10.73 -0.90
N LEU A 175 -4.63 -10.09 0.02
CA LEU A 175 -6.05 -10.38 0.27
C LEU A 175 -6.95 -10.05 -0.93
N ARG A 176 -6.69 -8.95 -1.65
CA ARG A 176 -7.43 -8.63 -2.88
C ARG A 176 -7.20 -9.70 -3.94
N SER A 177 -5.93 -10.03 -4.19
CA SER A 177 -5.60 -11.11 -5.13
C SER A 177 -6.19 -12.45 -4.69
N ALA A 178 -6.22 -12.76 -3.39
CA ALA A 178 -6.82 -13.99 -2.89
C ALA A 178 -8.34 -14.05 -3.15
N PHE A 179 -9.01 -12.90 -3.12
CA PHE A 179 -10.41 -12.79 -3.51
C PHE A 179 -10.58 -12.96 -5.03
N ASP A 180 -9.79 -12.24 -5.83
CA ASP A 180 -9.84 -12.31 -7.30
C ASP A 180 -9.49 -13.73 -7.81
N ASP A 181 -8.53 -14.39 -7.17
CA ASP A 181 -8.10 -15.77 -7.45
C ASP A 181 -9.07 -16.82 -6.85
N GLY A 182 -10.11 -16.42 -6.11
CA GLY A 182 -11.15 -17.31 -5.57
C GLY A 182 -10.72 -18.17 -4.37
N TYR A 183 -9.71 -17.77 -3.60
CA TYR A 183 -9.33 -18.39 -2.32
C TYR A 183 -10.25 -17.98 -1.16
N ILE A 184 -10.78 -16.76 -1.23
CA ILE A 184 -11.77 -16.22 -0.29
C ILE A 184 -12.93 -15.62 -1.09
N SER A 185 -14.14 -15.70 -0.55
CA SER A 185 -15.34 -15.23 -1.24
C SER A 185 -15.74 -13.80 -0.88
N ILE A 186 -15.09 -13.22 0.13
CA ILE A 186 -15.28 -11.83 0.54
C ILE A 186 -13.95 -11.12 0.40
N ASN A 187 -13.96 -9.96 -0.23
CA ASN A 187 -12.80 -9.07 -0.28
C ASN A 187 -12.56 -8.42 1.09
N TYR A 188 -11.93 -9.13 2.03
CA TYR A 188 -11.66 -8.61 3.38
C TYR A 188 -10.71 -7.41 3.38
N ALA A 189 -9.95 -7.17 2.30
CA ALA A 189 -9.13 -5.97 2.18
C ALA A 189 -9.97 -4.69 2.10
N SER A 190 -11.20 -4.74 1.58
CA SER A 190 -12.09 -3.57 1.54
C SER A 190 -12.72 -3.26 2.89
N LYS A 191 -12.85 -4.27 3.76
CA LYS A 191 -13.50 -4.18 5.08
C LYS A 191 -12.64 -3.49 6.15
N ILE A 192 -11.36 -3.25 5.88
CA ILE A 192 -10.45 -2.60 6.83
C ILE A 192 -9.76 -1.37 6.24
N LYS A 193 -9.75 -0.27 7.00
CA LYS A 193 -8.98 0.93 6.62
C LYS A 193 -7.48 0.67 6.71
N SER A 194 -6.75 1.19 5.72
CA SER A 194 -5.28 1.22 5.77
C SER A 194 -4.82 2.14 6.92
N PHE A 195 -3.53 2.08 7.24
CA PHE A 195 -2.88 3.20 7.94
C PHE A 195 -2.92 4.44 7.05
N GLU A 196 -2.82 5.62 7.65
CA GLU A 196 -2.63 6.88 6.95
C GLU A 196 -1.20 6.98 6.40
N GLN A 197 -1.02 7.70 5.30
CA GLN A 197 0.30 8.01 4.77
C GLN A 197 0.76 9.36 5.31
N ALA A 198 1.86 9.39 6.05
CA ALA A 198 2.45 10.66 6.50
C ALA A 198 3.15 11.36 5.32
N GLU A 199 2.98 12.69 5.24
CA GLU A 199 3.80 13.52 4.36
C GLU A 199 5.28 13.38 4.78
N SER A 200 6.15 13.11 3.80
CA SER A 200 7.60 13.07 4.03
C SER A 200 8.17 14.48 3.81
N GLN A 201 8.97 14.97 4.75
CA GLN A 201 9.77 16.19 4.54
C GLN A 201 10.75 15.96 3.39
N ARG A 202 10.83 16.93 2.48
CA ARG A 202 11.72 16.88 1.31
C ARG A 202 12.80 17.90 1.47
N GLU A 203 13.98 17.43 1.82
CA GLU A 203 15.17 18.27 1.88
C GLU A 203 15.60 18.70 0.47
N TYR A 204 15.96 19.98 0.35
CA TYR A 204 16.46 20.62 -0.86
C TYR A 204 17.51 21.68 -0.49
N LEU A 205 18.36 22.00 -1.47
CA LEU A 205 19.36 23.06 -1.36
C LEU A 205 18.77 24.39 -1.82
N THR A 206 19.02 25.46 -1.09
CA THR A 206 18.82 26.83 -1.61
C THR A 206 19.85 27.12 -2.69
N PHE A 207 19.66 28.21 -3.44
CA PHE A 207 20.65 28.63 -4.44
C PHE A 207 22.04 28.87 -3.81
N GLN A 208 22.08 29.52 -2.65
CA GLN A 208 23.34 29.79 -1.93
C GLN A 208 24.02 28.50 -1.45
N GLU A 209 23.26 27.55 -0.89
CA GLU A 209 23.81 26.25 -0.47
C GLU A 209 24.32 25.44 -1.66
N LEU A 210 23.60 25.44 -2.79
CA LEU A 210 24.03 24.76 -4.01
C LEU A 210 25.33 25.38 -4.56
N GLN A 211 25.45 26.71 -4.55
CA GLN A 211 26.65 27.43 -4.97
C GLN A 211 27.85 27.08 -4.08
N GLN A 212 27.67 27.10 -2.75
CA GLN A 212 28.70 26.71 -1.78
C GLN A 212 29.13 25.25 -1.96
N LEU A 213 28.16 24.35 -2.14
CA LEU A 213 28.43 22.93 -2.36
C LEU A 213 29.25 22.71 -3.65
N ALA A 214 28.89 23.40 -4.74
CA ALA A 214 29.61 23.32 -6.02
C ALA A 214 31.06 23.82 -5.92
N GLN A 215 31.34 24.81 -5.06
CA GLN A 215 32.69 25.33 -4.80
C GLN A 215 33.50 24.44 -3.85
N THR A 216 32.83 23.63 -3.04
CA THR A 216 33.46 22.72 -2.07
C THR A 216 34.03 21.48 -2.77
N GLU A 217 35.17 20.98 -2.28
CA GLU A 217 35.78 19.75 -2.75
C GLU A 217 34.87 18.54 -2.50
N CYS A 218 34.63 17.76 -3.57
CA CYS A 218 33.96 16.46 -3.51
C CYS A 218 34.98 15.37 -3.82
N LYS A 219 35.04 14.32 -3.00
CA LYS A 219 36.03 13.25 -3.18
C LYS A 219 35.95 12.57 -4.55
N TYR A 220 34.74 12.46 -5.11
CA TYR A 220 34.52 11.81 -6.40
C TYR A 220 33.98 12.84 -7.40
N GLU A 221 34.83 13.22 -8.36
CA GLU A 221 34.46 14.23 -9.35
C GLU A 221 33.24 13.81 -10.18
N VAL A 222 33.12 12.53 -10.55
CA VAL A 222 31.92 12.04 -11.27
C VAL A 222 30.64 12.20 -10.44
N LEU A 223 30.70 12.02 -9.12
CA LEU A 223 29.55 12.23 -8.23
C LEU A 223 29.19 13.72 -8.17
N LYS A 224 30.18 14.59 -8.04
CA LYS A 224 29.99 16.05 -8.07
C LYS A 224 29.27 16.48 -9.34
N ARG A 225 29.80 16.13 -10.52
CA ARG A 225 29.20 16.46 -11.81
C ARG A 225 27.78 15.91 -11.93
N ALA A 226 27.57 14.64 -11.61
CA ALA A 226 26.25 13.99 -11.69
C ALA A 226 25.23 14.64 -10.75
N PHE A 227 25.62 14.96 -9.52
CA PHE A 227 24.73 15.57 -8.53
C PHE A 227 24.36 17.01 -8.92
N ILE A 228 25.34 17.85 -9.28
CA ILE A 228 25.07 19.22 -9.71
C ILE A 228 24.25 19.21 -11.01
N PHE A 229 24.56 18.33 -11.96
CA PHE A 229 23.75 18.15 -13.16
C PHE A 229 22.28 17.85 -12.79
N SER A 230 22.06 16.92 -11.86
CA SER A 230 20.72 16.63 -11.33
C SER A 230 20.02 17.85 -10.71
N CYS A 231 20.74 18.74 -10.04
CA CYS A 231 20.19 19.99 -9.50
C CYS A 231 19.75 20.97 -10.60
N LEU A 232 20.43 20.98 -11.74
CA LEU A 232 20.12 21.88 -12.86
C LEU A 232 19.03 21.33 -13.80
N VAL A 233 18.93 20.01 -13.94
CA VAL A 233 18.01 19.39 -14.91
C VAL A 233 16.86 18.59 -14.28
N GLY A 234 16.96 18.22 -13.01
CA GLY A 234 15.88 17.54 -12.28
C GLY A 234 15.73 16.05 -12.59
N LEU A 235 16.71 15.41 -13.24
CA LEU A 235 16.67 13.98 -13.55
C LEU A 235 16.77 13.10 -12.29
N ARG A 236 16.30 11.85 -12.38
CA ARG A 236 16.45 10.88 -11.28
C ARG A 236 17.84 10.26 -11.34
N TRP A 237 18.28 9.73 -10.20
CA TRP A 237 19.52 8.95 -10.13
C TRP A 237 19.60 7.84 -11.19
N SER A 238 18.53 7.05 -11.37
CA SER A 238 18.49 5.96 -12.34
C SER A 238 18.78 6.46 -13.75
N ASP A 239 18.10 7.54 -14.14
CA ASP A 239 18.18 8.14 -15.47
C ASP A 239 19.58 8.74 -15.71
N ILE A 240 20.16 9.40 -14.71
CA ILE A 240 21.55 9.93 -14.79
C ILE A 240 22.57 8.80 -14.88
N ASN A 241 22.38 7.73 -14.12
CA ASN A 241 23.32 6.61 -14.08
C ASN A 241 23.31 5.79 -15.38
N THR A 242 22.18 5.72 -16.08
CA THR A 242 22.06 5.01 -17.36
C THR A 242 22.23 5.90 -18.59
N LEU A 243 22.28 7.23 -18.42
CA LEU A 243 22.45 8.20 -19.50
C LEU A 243 23.68 7.89 -20.38
N VAL A 244 23.46 7.75 -21.68
CA VAL A 244 24.50 7.52 -22.70
C VAL A 244 24.64 8.69 -23.67
N TRP A 245 25.78 8.81 -24.34
CA TRP A 245 26.05 9.93 -25.24
C TRP A 245 25.11 10.01 -26.45
N SER A 246 24.51 8.90 -26.90
CA SER A 246 23.51 8.90 -27.96
C SER A 246 22.19 9.58 -27.55
N GLU A 247 21.94 9.75 -26.25
CA GLU A 247 20.76 10.45 -25.73
C GLU A 247 20.98 11.96 -25.59
N VAL A 248 22.24 12.42 -25.58
CA VAL A 248 22.60 13.85 -25.57
C VAL A 248 22.60 14.36 -27.00
N ARG A 249 21.81 15.40 -27.30
CA ARG A 249 21.72 16.02 -28.63
C ARG A 249 22.08 17.49 -28.53
N ASP A 250 23.04 17.90 -29.33
CA ASP A 250 23.50 19.28 -29.45
C ASP A 250 23.02 19.80 -30.84
N GLU A 251 22.14 20.80 -30.84
CA GLU A 251 21.51 21.38 -32.04
C GLU A 251 21.75 22.90 -32.04
N GLY A 252 22.90 23.31 -32.59
CA GLY A 252 23.35 24.70 -32.51
C GLY A 252 23.62 25.11 -31.07
N GLU A 253 22.96 26.17 -30.61
CA GLU A 253 23.06 26.67 -29.23
C GLU A 253 22.17 25.90 -28.24
N VAL A 254 21.30 25.02 -28.73
CA VAL A 254 20.32 24.29 -27.91
C VAL A 254 20.82 22.88 -27.65
N SER A 255 20.87 22.49 -26.37
CA SER A 255 21.18 21.12 -25.96
C SER A 255 19.97 20.43 -25.34
N ARG A 256 19.76 19.16 -25.64
CA ARG A 256 18.69 18.34 -25.07
C ARG A 256 19.14 16.93 -24.72
N VAL A 257 18.43 16.33 -23.76
CA VAL A 257 18.55 14.92 -23.41
C VAL A 257 17.25 14.22 -23.79
N ASN A 258 17.35 13.26 -24.72
CA ASN A 258 16.24 12.48 -25.23
C ASN A 258 16.39 11.05 -24.71
N PHE A 259 15.59 10.69 -23.71
CA PHE A 259 15.75 9.43 -23.00
C PHE A 259 14.38 8.84 -22.64
N ARG A 260 14.37 7.55 -22.35
CA ARG A 260 13.20 6.85 -21.83
C ARG A 260 13.37 6.68 -20.32
N GLN A 261 12.44 7.21 -19.54
CA GLN A 261 12.52 7.15 -18.08
C GLN A 261 12.44 5.71 -17.59
N GLU A 262 13.41 5.28 -16.79
CA GLU A 262 13.49 3.92 -16.23
C GLU A 262 12.24 3.53 -15.42
N LYS A 263 11.69 4.49 -14.67
CA LYS A 263 10.59 4.21 -13.73
C LYS A 263 9.20 4.24 -14.36
N THR A 264 8.98 5.14 -15.31
CA THR A 264 7.64 5.44 -15.84
C THR A 264 7.48 4.99 -17.29
N ASP A 265 8.58 4.60 -17.92
CA ASP A 265 8.68 4.15 -19.31
C ASP A 265 8.28 5.23 -20.34
N GLY A 266 8.22 6.50 -19.91
CA GLY A 266 7.89 7.64 -20.75
C GLY A 266 9.10 8.16 -21.52
N VAL A 267 8.89 8.51 -22.79
CA VAL A 267 9.88 9.23 -23.61
C VAL A 267 9.85 10.70 -23.21
N GLU A 268 11.01 11.23 -22.83
CA GLU A 268 11.16 12.62 -22.40
C GLU A 268 12.17 13.35 -23.28
N TYR A 269 11.86 14.62 -23.55
CA TYR A 269 12.72 15.55 -24.28
C TYR A 269 13.04 16.71 -23.36
N LEU A 270 14.24 16.69 -22.77
CA LEU A 270 14.63 17.65 -21.74
C LEU A 270 15.66 18.63 -22.28
N TYR A 271 15.26 19.89 -22.44
CA TYR A 271 16.20 20.97 -22.72
C TYR A 271 17.10 21.25 -21.51
N ILE A 272 18.40 21.32 -21.76
CA ILE A 272 19.44 21.59 -20.76
C ILE A 272 20.16 22.89 -21.09
N SER A 273 20.52 23.67 -20.06
CA SER A 273 21.28 24.90 -20.23
C SER A 273 22.73 24.62 -20.62
N SER A 274 23.44 25.63 -21.13
CA SER A 274 24.88 25.53 -21.42
C SER A 274 25.69 25.10 -20.18
N GLN A 275 25.36 25.66 -19.01
CA GLN A 275 25.95 25.25 -17.74
C GLN A 275 25.74 23.75 -17.44
N ALA A 276 24.54 23.23 -17.66
CA ALA A 276 24.27 21.81 -17.46
C ALA A 276 25.00 20.94 -18.51
N ARG A 277 25.13 21.45 -19.74
CA ARG A 277 25.85 20.76 -20.83
C ARG A 277 27.36 20.67 -20.57
N GLU A 278 27.96 21.70 -19.99
CA GLU A 278 29.38 21.72 -19.62
C GLU A 278 29.73 20.62 -18.61
N LEU A 279 28.83 20.33 -17.65
CA LEU A 279 29.00 19.27 -16.66
C LEU A 279 29.11 17.87 -17.29
N LEU A 280 28.60 17.67 -18.50
CA LEU A 280 28.69 16.40 -19.21
C LEU A 280 30.10 16.16 -19.78
N GLN A 281 30.95 17.19 -19.87
CA GLN A 281 32.29 17.17 -20.49
C GLN A 281 32.26 16.87 -22.01
N THR A 282 33.43 16.52 -22.54
CA THR A 282 33.64 16.16 -23.94
C THR A 282 32.93 14.86 -24.29
N ARG A 283 32.19 14.91 -25.40
CA ARG A 283 31.43 13.78 -25.95
C ARG A 283 32.36 12.59 -26.22
N GLN A 284 31.91 11.39 -25.82
CA GLN A 284 32.60 10.11 -26.06
C GLN A 284 31.79 9.25 -27.06
N SER A 285 32.06 7.95 -27.13
CA SER A 285 31.32 7.03 -28.01
C SER A 285 29.81 7.09 -27.71
N PRO A 286 28.93 7.00 -28.72
CA PRO A 286 27.48 7.08 -28.52
C PRO A 286 26.93 6.11 -27.48
N THR A 287 27.53 4.94 -27.34
CA THR A 287 27.11 3.89 -26.40
C THR A 287 27.69 4.04 -24.99
N ASP A 288 28.67 4.93 -24.81
CA ASP A 288 29.31 5.12 -23.52
C ASP A 288 28.38 5.88 -22.57
N ARG A 289 28.42 5.50 -21.29
CA ARG A 289 27.77 6.26 -20.24
C ARG A 289 28.39 7.65 -20.12
N VAL A 290 27.56 8.67 -19.94
CA VAL A 290 28.03 10.05 -19.74
C VAL A 290 28.77 10.19 -18.40
N PHE A 291 28.28 9.52 -17.36
CA PHE A 291 28.87 9.51 -16.03
C PHE A 291 29.57 8.19 -15.72
N VAL A 292 30.69 7.92 -16.42
CA VAL A 292 31.49 6.70 -16.23
C VAL A 292 32.01 6.59 -14.79
N GLY A 293 31.83 5.42 -14.17
CA GLY A 293 32.28 5.15 -12.81
C GLY A 293 31.34 5.62 -11.70
N LEU A 294 30.22 6.27 -12.05
CA LEU A 294 29.14 6.59 -11.12
C LEU A 294 28.53 5.29 -10.57
N LYS A 295 28.50 5.11 -9.24
CA LYS A 295 28.04 3.87 -8.60
C LYS A 295 26.99 4.15 -7.54
N TYR A 296 25.90 3.38 -7.56
CA TYR A 296 24.94 3.41 -6.46
C TYR A 296 25.48 2.58 -5.30
N SER A 297 25.94 3.25 -4.25
CA SER A 297 26.55 2.58 -3.10
C SER A 297 26.41 3.41 -1.84
N THR A 298 26.49 2.74 -0.68
CA THR A 298 26.62 3.38 0.62
C THR A 298 27.80 4.36 0.63
N VAL A 299 28.88 4.08 -0.10
CA VAL A 299 30.04 4.97 -0.23
C VAL A 299 29.65 6.30 -0.86
N TYR A 300 28.94 6.28 -1.98
CA TYR A 300 28.53 7.50 -2.69
C TYR A 300 27.47 8.27 -1.90
N ASN A 301 26.51 7.58 -1.29
CA ASN A 301 25.50 8.21 -0.44
C ASN A 301 26.13 8.90 0.78
N ASN A 302 27.09 8.23 1.44
CA ASN A 302 27.83 8.82 2.56
C ASN A 302 28.73 9.97 2.11
N GLU A 303 29.27 9.92 0.89
CA GLU A 303 30.07 11.02 0.37
C GLU A 303 29.23 12.27 0.13
N ILE A 304 27.97 12.17 -0.33
CA ILE A 304 27.07 13.34 -0.42
C ILE A 304 26.93 14.01 0.95
N VAL A 305 26.69 13.22 2.01
CA VAL A 305 26.57 13.74 3.38
C VAL A 305 27.87 14.41 3.83
N ARG A 306 29.02 13.78 3.62
CA ARG A 306 30.33 14.36 3.97
C ARG A 306 30.64 15.63 3.19
N TRP A 307 30.28 15.67 1.91
CA TRP A 307 30.45 16.82 1.05
C TRP A 307 29.59 18.00 1.49
N CYS A 308 28.32 17.76 1.85
CA CYS A 308 27.46 18.76 2.47
C CYS A 308 28.04 19.28 3.78
N ASN A 309 28.55 18.39 4.65
CA ASN A 309 29.18 18.81 5.91
C ASN A 309 30.41 19.70 5.67
N ARG A 310 31.26 19.38 4.68
CA ARG A 310 32.41 20.23 4.32
C ARG A 310 31.97 21.60 3.79
N ALA A 311 30.81 21.67 3.12
CA ALA A 311 30.22 22.91 2.64
C ALA A 311 29.45 23.69 3.73
N GLY A 312 29.42 23.21 4.98
CA GLY A 312 28.68 23.84 6.08
C GLY A 312 27.16 23.61 6.03
N ILE A 313 26.69 22.65 5.24
CA ILE A 313 25.26 22.36 5.05
C ILE A 313 24.85 21.23 6.01
N SER A 314 24.00 21.56 6.98
CA SER A 314 23.53 20.62 8.02
C SER A 314 22.32 19.76 7.60
N LYS A 315 21.69 20.10 6.47
CA LYS A 315 20.53 19.37 5.94
C LYS A 315 20.89 17.94 5.55
N HIS A 316 19.94 17.01 5.72
CA HIS A 316 20.12 15.64 5.27
C HIS A 316 19.87 15.51 3.76
N ILE A 317 20.90 15.82 2.98
CA ILE A 317 20.85 15.78 1.51
C ILE A 317 21.16 14.37 1.01
N THR A 318 20.30 13.88 0.13
CA THR A 318 20.52 12.65 -0.64
C THR A 318 20.57 12.98 -2.13
N PHE A 319 20.95 12.03 -2.99
CA PHE A 319 20.91 12.29 -4.43
C PHE A 319 19.51 12.70 -4.91
N HIS A 320 18.43 12.20 -4.30
CA HIS A 320 17.07 12.61 -4.68
C HIS A 320 16.75 14.06 -4.31
N SER A 321 17.42 14.62 -3.30
CA SER A 321 17.31 16.03 -2.93
C SER A 321 17.78 16.97 -4.05
N ALA A 322 18.65 16.52 -4.95
CA ALA A 322 19.05 17.31 -6.13
C ALA A 322 17.86 17.59 -7.06
N ARG A 323 16.98 16.61 -7.24
CA ARG A 323 15.75 16.78 -8.00
C ARG A 323 14.75 17.70 -7.29
N HIS A 324 14.66 17.63 -5.96
CA HIS A 324 13.86 18.58 -5.18
C HIS A 324 14.39 20.01 -5.31
N THR A 325 15.71 20.16 -5.25
CA THR A 325 16.43 21.42 -5.46
C THR A 325 16.06 22.02 -6.81
N ASN A 326 16.11 21.24 -7.89
CA ASN A 326 15.69 21.72 -9.20
C ASN A 326 14.24 22.23 -9.22
N ALA A 327 13.32 21.45 -8.65
CA ALA A 327 11.90 21.79 -8.63
C ALA A 327 11.63 23.10 -7.86
N VAL A 328 12.24 23.25 -6.69
CA VAL A 328 12.06 24.44 -5.84
C VAL A 328 12.71 25.66 -6.49
N LEU A 329 13.96 25.55 -6.98
CA LEU A 329 14.64 26.66 -7.64
C LEU A 329 13.89 27.16 -8.88
N LEU A 330 13.32 26.27 -9.69
CA LEU A 330 12.49 26.68 -10.84
C LEU A 330 11.26 27.46 -10.40
N LEU A 331 10.55 27.00 -9.37
CA LEU A 331 9.36 27.68 -8.86
C LEU A 331 9.69 29.04 -8.22
N GLU A 332 10.81 29.12 -7.50
CA GLU A 332 11.35 30.36 -6.92
C GLU A 332 11.75 31.36 -8.01
N ASN A 333 12.30 30.89 -9.13
CA ASN A 333 12.68 31.71 -10.29
C ASN A 333 11.53 31.92 -11.29
N GLY A 334 10.27 31.77 -10.84
CA GLY A 334 9.10 32.18 -11.61
C GLY A 334 8.51 31.14 -12.56
N ALA A 335 9.08 29.93 -12.69
CA ALA A 335 8.47 28.88 -13.49
C ALA A 335 7.09 28.49 -12.92
N ASP A 336 6.14 28.21 -13.81
CA ASP A 336 4.83 27.72 -13.41
C ASP A 336 4.88 26.24 -13.01
N ILE A 337 3.92 25.83 -12.18
CA ILE A 337 3.87 24.47 -11.63
C ILE A 337 3.69 23.40 -12.72
N TYR A 338 3.01 23.72 -13.82
CA TYR A 338 2.79 22.78 -14.91
C TYR A 338 4.10 22.52 -15.66
N THR A 339 4.86 23.56 -15.99
CA THR A 339 6.20 23.45 -16.57
C THR A 339 7.13 22.63 -15.70
N VAL A 340 7.17 22.89 -14.39
CA VAL A 340 7.97 22.09 -13.44
C VAL A 340 7.48 20.63 -13.40
N SER A 341 6.17 20.39 -13.40
CA SER A 341 5.59 19.04 -13.44
C SER A 341 6.01 18.24 -14.67
N LYS A 342 5.95 18.88 -15.85
CA LYS A 342 6.38 18.29 -17.13
C LYS A 342 7.87 18.04 -17.17
N ARG A 343 8.70 19.01 -16.77
CA ARG A 343 10.16 18.85 -16.71
C ARG A 343 10.60 17.70 -15.80
N LEU A 344 9.85 17.46 -14.72
CA LEU A 344 10.07 16.34 -13.83
C LEU A 344 9.48 15.02 -14.38
N GLY A 345 8.61 15.02 -15.40
CA GLY A 345 7.90 13.83 -15.87
C GLY A 345 6.95 13.27 -14.81
N HIS A 346 6.23 14.14 -14.10
CA HIS A 346 5.14 13.73 -13.22
C HIS A 346 3.86 13.53 -14.02
N ARG A 347 3.20 12.37 -13.83
CA ARG A 347 1.90 12.08 -14.46
C ARG A 347 0.76 12.94 -13.90
N GLU A 348 0.86 13.29 -12.61
CA GLU A 348 -0.14 14.09 -11.90
C GLU A 348 0.48 15.35 -11.30
N ILE A 349 -0.16 16.50 -11.53
CA ILE A 349 0.27 17.81 -10.99
C ILE A 349 0.31 17.80 -9.46
N ARG A 350 -0.56 17.01 -8.80
CA ARG A 350 -0.57 16.84 -7.34
C ARG A 350 0.79 16.42 -6.79
N THR A 351 1.58 15.68 -7.56
CA THR A 351 2.95 15.27 -7.19
C THR A 351 3.94 16.44 -7.21
N THR A 352 3.67 17.49 -7.98
CA THR A 352 4.47 18.72 -8.01
C THR A 352 3.96 19.75 -7.00
N ALA A 353 2.67 19.75 -6.68
CA ALA A 353 2.03 20.71 -5.76
C ALA A 353 2.67 20.74 -4.37
N ILE A 354 3.28 19.65 -3.93
CA ILE A 354 4.04 19.60 -2.68
C ILE A 354 5.28 20.51 -2.66
N TYR A 355 5.84 20.91 -3.80
CA TYR A 355 6.89 21.94 -3.84
C TYR A 355 6.32 23.35 -3.77
N ALA A 356 5.09 23.58 -4.24
CA ALA A 356 4.47 24.90 -4.16
C ALA A 356 4.25 25.36 -2.71
N LYS A 357 4.03 24.41 -1.78
CA LYS A 357 3.96 24.69 -0.33
C LYS A 357 5.27 25.23 0.25
N ILE A 358 6.40 25.01 -0.42
CA ILE A 358 7.75 25.32 0.09
C ILE A 358 8.18 26.75 -0.30
N VAL A 359 7.57 27.33 -1.34
CA VAL A 359 7.98 28.63 -1.89
C VAL A 359 7.42 29.77 -1.03
N ASP A 360 8.06 29.97 0.11
CA ASP A 360 7.71 30.98 1.12
C ASP A 360 7.81 32.41 0.56
N GLN A 361 8.74 32.63 -0.36
CA GLN A 361 8.94 33.91 -1.04
C GLN A 361 7.70 34.35 -1.84
N LYS A 362 7.04 33.41 -2.54
CA LYS A 362 5.80 33.71 -3.26
C LYS A 362 4.63 33.99 -2.32
N MET A 363 4.63 33.40 -1.11
CA MET A 363 3.62 33.75 -0.10
C MET A 363 3.82 35.17 0.44
N LYS A 364 5.08 35.60 0.62
CA LYS A 364 5.43 36.99 0.99
C LYS A 364 5.12 37.99 -0.13
N GLU A 365 5.37 37.63 -1.38
CA GLU A 365 4.97 38.47 -2.51
C GLU A 365 3.44 38.55 -2.63
N ALA A 366 2.75 37.40 -2.46
CA ALA A 366 1.30 37.33 -2.51
C ALA A 366 0.62 38.20 -1.44
N SER A 367 1.20 38.32 -0.24
CA SER A 367 0.65 39.21 0.79
C SER A 367 0.67 40.69 0.38
N ASN A 368 1.56 41.07 -0.55
CA ASN A 368 1.71 42.44 -1.03
C ASN A 368 1.04 42.67 -2.40
N LEU A 369 0.35 41.66 -2.96
CA LEU A 369 -0.34 41.79 -4.26
C LEU A 369 -1.61 42.63 -4.18
N ILE A 370 -2.24 42.72 -3.00
CA ILE A 370 -3.42 43.55 -2.81
C ILE A 370 -2.97 45.02 -2.85
N PRO A 371 -3.51 45.85 -3.76
CA PRO A 371 -3.17 47.26 -3.83
C PRO A 371 -3.41 47.96 -2.49
N THR A 372 -2.54 48.92 -2.15
CA THR A 372 -2.68 49.71 -0.92
C THR A 372 -4.05 50.38 -0.87
N ILE A 373 -4.86 49.99 0.11
CA ILE A 373 -6.13 50.67 0.40
C ILE A 373 -5.77 51.98 1.11
N LYS A 374 -6.23 53.11 0.59
CA LYS A 374 -6.18 54.38 1.34
C LYS A 374 -7.21 54.30 2.46
N LEU A 375 -6.73 54.28 3.70
CA LEU A 375 -7.55 54.32 4.92
C LEU A 375 -7.71 55.76 5.41
#